data_AF-A0A8J3X472-F1
#
_entry.id   AF-A0A8J3X472-F1
#
_cell.length_a   1.000
_cell.length_b   1.000
_cell.length_c   1.000
_cell.angle_alpha   90.00
_cell.angle_beta   90.00
_cell.angle_gamma   90.00
#
_symmetry.space_group_name_H-M   'P 1'
#
loop_
_entity.id
_entity.type
_entity.pdbx_description
1 polymer ?
#
loop_
_entity_poly.entity_id
_entity_poly.type
_entity_poly.pdbx_seq_one_letter_code
_entity_poly.pdbx_strand_id
1 'polypeptide(L)'
;MRRLRIALLMLGLVSLPMIATPAYATVHAQASPTANQLLAKASSCSVVSQGRYRTVGNATSATVDICGSGSAYFWKADMDIDCDGVSTSNCNSRTDPWYQPQTAYRTSKGGYFQSDATHFFVIPASSSRFSYSSAGIRPGTVAAVIYRGAVVYAVFADVGPSNVIGEASYATARDLGINPDPRYGGVESGVTYIIFKGNVPSPVEDNGAITAKGAAAANAWLNGD
;
A
#
# COMPACT_ATOMS: atom_id res chain seq x y z
N MET A 1 96.09 4.51 12.80
CA MET A 1 95.60 4.76 11.42
C MET A 1 94.73 3.58 10.98
N ARG A 2 93.40 3.72 11.01
CA ARG A 2 92.45 2.72 10.49
C ARG A 2 91.41 3.44 9.63
N ARG A 3 91.26 2.95 8.41
CA ARG A 3 90.57 3.59 7.28
C ARG A 3 89.06 3.43 7.36
N LEU A 4 88.40 4.49 6.92
CA LEU A 4 86.96 4.69 6.70
C LEU A 4 86.37 3.66 5.72
N ARG A 5 85.13 3.21 5.94
CA ARG A 5 84.23 2.69 4.90
C ARG A 5 82.85 3.32 5.12
N ILE A 6 82.51 4.28 4.27
CA ILE A 6 81.17 4.86 4.16
C ILE A 6 80.37 3.98 3.21
N ALA A 7 79.25 3.43 3.68
CA ALA A 7 78.26 2.77 2.84
C ALA A 7 77.15 3.77 2.51
N LEU A 8 76.99 4.07 1.22
CA LEU A 8 75.95 4.96 0.70
C LEU A 8 74.68 4.12 0.46
N LEU A 9 73.63 4.33 1.27
CA LEU A 9 72.30 3.75 1.03
C LEU A 9 71.51 4.67 0.11
N MET A 10 71.24 4.23 -1.12
CA MET A 10 70.29 4.88 -2.03
C MET A 10 68.87 4.41 -1.68
N LEU A 11 68.03 5.30 -1.12
CA LEU A 11 66.58 5.07 -1.01
C LEU A 11 65.93 5.45 -2.35
N GLY A 12 65.45 4.45 -3.09
CA GLY A 12 64.59 4.67 -4.26
C GLY A 12 63.17 5.04 -3.83
N LEU A 13 62.68 6.20 -4.27
CA LEU A 13 61.28 6.60 -4.14
C LEU A 13 60.43 5.84 -5.17
N VAL A 14 59.59 4.92 -4.69
CA VAL A 14 58.57 4.26 -5.51
C VAL A 14 57.30 5.10 -5.46
N SER A 15 56.94 5.74 -6.57
CA SER A 15 55.66 6.44 -6.72
C SER A 15 54.56 5.43 -7.07
N LEU A 16 53.64 5.16 -6.14
CA LEU A 16 52.42 4.40 -6.43
C LEU A 16 51.38 5.31 -7.12
N PRO A 17 50.69 4.85 -8.18
CA PRO A 17 49.59 5.58 -8.77
C PRO A 17 48.37 5.55 -7.82
N MET A 18 47.82 6.72 -7.51
CA MET A 18 46.50 6.82 -6.86
C MET A 18 45.42 6.44 -7.87
N ILE A 19 44.84 5.25 -7.71
CA ILE A 19 43.62 4.86 -8.40
C ILE A 19 42.46 5.53 -7.65
N ALA A 20 41.87 6.57 -8.23
CA ALA A 20 40.65 7.18 -7.70
C ALA A 20 39.50 6.18 -7.86
N THR A 21 39.00 5.65 -6.74
CA THR A 21 37.77 4.85 -6.72
C THR A 21 36.56 5.74 -7.02
N PRO A 22 35.69 5.39 -7.98
CA PRO A 22 34.48 6.16 -8.21
C PRO A 22 33.62 6.11 -6.94
N ALA A 23 33.25 7.27 -6.41
CA ALA A 23 32.25 7.37 -5.36
C ALA A 23 30.92 6.91 -5.97
N TYR A 24 30.49 5.70 -5.64
CA TYR A 24 29.13 5.25 -5.93
C TYR A 24 28.19 6.18 -5.17
N ALA A 25 27.46 7.02 -5.89
CA ALA A 25 26.36 7.77 -5.32
C ALA A 25 25.38 6.76 -4.72
N THR A 26 25.31 6.69 -3.40
CA THR A 26 24.26 6.00 -2.70
C THR A 26 22.95 6.66 -3.11
N VAL A 27 22.19 6.01 -3.99
CA VAL A 27 20.80 6.38 -4.24
C VAL A 27 20.09 6.12 -2.91
N HIS A 28 19.95 7.16 -2.09
CA HIS A 28 19.12 7.07 -0.90
C HIS A 28 17.73 6.70 -1.38
N ALA A 29 17.28 5.48 -1.05
CA ALA A 29 15.89 5.09 -1.22
C ALA A 29 15.05 6.16 -0.53
N GLN A 30 14.23 6.87 -1.30
CA GLN A 30 13.39 7.92 -0.76
C GLN A 30 12.50 7.30 0.32
N ALA A 31 12.54 7.86 1.53
CA ALA A 31 11.75 7.36 2.64
C ALA A 31 10.26 7.37 2.27
N SER A 32 9.51 6.36 2.74
CA SER A 32 8.06 6.34 2.58
C SER A 32 7.44 7.57 3.24
N PRO A 33 6.43 8.21 2.62
CA PRO A 33 5.73 9.32 3.25
C PRO A 33 5.09 8.96 4.59
N THR A 34 5.07 9.92 5.50
CA THR A 34 4.34 9.79 6.77
C THR A 34 2.84 9.87 6.55
N ALA A 35 2.07 9.28 7.47
CA ALA A 35 0.61 9.42 7.49
C ALA A 35 0.17 10.89 7.45
N ASN A 36 0.83 11.77 8.22
CA ASN A 36 0.48 13.19 8.27
C ASN A 36 0.65 13.89 6.92
N GLN A 37 1.72 13.59 6.17
CA GLN A 37 1.92 14.15 4.83
C GLN A 37 0.80 13.72 3.87
N LEU A 38 0.44 12.43 3.90
CA LEU A 38 -0.61 11.89 3.04
C LEU A 38 -1.99 12.44 3.41
N LEU A 39 -2.32 12.47 4.71
CA LEU A 39 -3.60 12.99 5.21
C LEU A 39 -3.74 14.50 4.96
N ALA A 40 -2.65 15.26 5.07
CA ALA A 40 -2.67 16.68 4.75
C ALA A 40 -3.01 16.93 3.27
N LYS A 41 -2.47 16.12 2.35
CA LYS A 41 -2.84 16.24 0.93
C LYS A 41 -4.25 15.71 0.63
N ALA A 42 -4.70 14.70 1.36
CA ALA A 42 -6.05 14.15 1.28
C ALA A 42 -7.11 14.99 2.03
N SER A 43 -6.79 16.17 2.56
CA SER A 43 -7.75 16.97 3.35
C SER A 43 -8.75 17.74 2.48
N SER A 44 -8.44 17.98 1.20
CA SER A 44 -9.31 18.71 0.27
C SER A 44 -10.03 17.74 -0.67
N CYS A 45 -11.33 17.54 -0.44
CA CYS A 45 -12.13 16.63 -1.24
C CYS A 45 -12.79 17.32 -2.44
N SER A 46 -12.29 17.04 -3.64
CA SER A 46 -13.05 17.23 -4.88
C SER A 46 -13.87 15.98 -5.13
N VAL A 47 -15.16 15.99 -4.75
CA VAL A 47 -16.04 14.82 -4.88
C VAL A 47 -16.15 14.41 -6.35
N VAL A 48 -15.90 13.12 -6.63
CA VAL A 48 -16.02 12.52 -7.97
C VAL A 48 -17.11 11.46 -8.04
N SER A 49 -17.56 10.93 -6.91
CA SER A 49 -18.71 10.03 -6.86
C SER A 49 -20.03 10.78 -7.09
N GLN A 50 -20.96 10.16 -7.82
CA GLN A 50 -22.32 10.67 -8.07
C GLN A 50 -23.32 10.27 -6.98
N GLY A 51 -22.85 9.63 -5.91
CA GLY A 51 -23.64 9.25 -4.75
C GLY A 51 -22.76 8.72 -3.63
N ARG A 52 -23.27 8.81 -2.40
CA ARG A 52 -22.53 8.37 -1.21
C ARG A 52 -22.59 6.87 -1.00
N TYR A 53 -21.64 6.38 -0.22
CA TYR A 53 -21.52 4.99 0.22
C TYR A 53 -21.81 4.87 1.71
N ARG A 54 -22.32 3.70 2.09
CA ARG A 54 -22.42 3.29 3.48
C ARG A 54 -21.09 2.70 3.91
N THR A 55 -20.82 2.77 5.21
CA THR A 55 -19.67 2.15 5.85
C THR A 55 -19.91 0.66 6.07
N VAL A 56 -21.09 0.30 6.59
CA VAL A 56 -21.52 -1.09 6.77
C VAL A 56 -22.80 -1.44 6.00
N GLY A 57 -23.00 -2.73 5.69
CA GLY A 57 -24.10 -3.22 4.85
C GLY A 57 -25.52 -2.91 5.33
N ASN A 58 -25.73 -2.86 6.65
CA ASN A 58 -27.03 -2.60 7.28
C ASN A 58 -27.23 -1.13 7.71
N ALA A 59 -26.28 -0.23 7.42
CA ALA A 59 -26.42 1.18 7.78
C ALA A 59 -27.61 1.83 7.06
N THR A 60 -28.32 2.71 7.77
CA THR A 60 -29.48 3.43 7.24
C THR A 60 -29.10 4.67 6.44
N SER A 61 -27.87 5.18 6.60
CA SER A 61 -27.36 6.39 5.93
C SER A 61 -26.08 6.13 5.16
N ALA A 62 -25.98 6.68 3.96
CA ALA A 62 -24.75 6.75 3.18
C ALA A 62 -24.06 8.10 3.40
N THR A 63 -22.81 8.08 3.86
CA THR A 63 -22.08 9.26 4.35
C THR A 63 -20.72 9.45 3.68
N VAL A 64 -20.19 8.44 2.99
CA VAL A 64 -18.85 8.46 2.41
C VAL A 64 -18.89 8.89 0.94
N ASP A 65 -18.19 9.96 0.61
CA ASP A 65 -17.92 10.40 -0.76
C ASP A 65 -16.55 9.88 -1.21
N ILE A 66 -16.38 9.62 -2.52
CA ILE A 66 -15.07 9.38 -3.13
C ILE A 66 -14.55 10.70 -3.68
N CYS A 67 -13.35 11.07 -3.26
CA CYS A 67 -12.66 12.30 -3.64
C CYS A 67 -11.57 12.02 -4.68
N GLY A 68 -11.31 12.98 -5.56
CA GLY A 68 -10.19 12.97 -6.50
C GLY A 68 -9.15 14.04 -6.15
N SER A 69 -7.87 13.73 -6.35
CA SER A 69 -6.76 14.69 -6.25
C SER A 69 -5.61 14.24 -7.15
N GLY A 70 -5.52 14.83 -8.35
CA GLY A 70 -4.48 14.52 -9.35
C GLY A 70 -4.52 13.05 -9.82
N SER A 71 -3.44 12.33 -9.52
CA SER A 71 -3.28 10.89 -9.80
C SER A 71 -3.98 9.98 -8.78
N ALA A 72 -4.54 10.53 -7.70
CA ALA A 72 -5.13 9.73 -6.62
C ALA A 72 -6.65 9.88 -6.48
N TYR A 73 -7.27 8.81 -5.99
CA TYR A 73 -8.62 8.81 -5.44
C TYR A 73 -8.55 8.47 -3.97
N PHE A 74 -9.42 9.04 -3.14
CA PHE A 74 -9.40 8.75 -1.71
C PHE A 74 -10.75 8.90 -1.04
N TRP A 75 -10.90 8.24 0.10
CA TRP A 75 -12.05 8.37 0.98
C TRP A 75 -11.65 8.09 2.43
N LYS A 76 -12.47 8.57 3.35
CA LYS A 76 -12.39 8.23 4.77
C LYS A 76 -13.63 7.44 5.17
N ALA A 77 -13.43 6.27 5.76
CA ALA A 77 -14.48 5.34 6.13
C ALA A 77 -14.14 4.60 7.45
N ASP A 78 -14.94 3.60 7.75
CA ASP A 78 -14.62 2.46 8.61
C ASP A 78 -13.62 1.52 7.93
N MET A 79 -13.37 0.39 8.59
CA MET A 79 -12.77 -0.79 7.99
C MET A 79 -13.46 -2.03 8.53
N ASP A 80 -14.28 -2.67 7.71
CA ASP A 80 -14.68 -4.07 7.84
C ASP A 80 -13.53 -4.97 7.38
N ILE A 81 -13.52 -6.21 7.88
CA ILE A 81 -12.49 -7.20 7.56
C ILE A 81 -13.01 -8.10 6.45
N ASP A 82 -12.34 -8.05 5.31
CA ASP A 82 -12.56 -8.98 4.20
C ASP A 82 -11.67 -10.21 4.41
N CYS A 83 -12.27 -11.37 4.65
CA CYS A 83 -11.58 -12.65 4.80
C CYS A 83 -11.70 -13.56 3.56
N ASP A 84 -12.10 -13.02 2.40
CA ASP A 84 -12.32 -13.80 1.19
C ASP A 84 -10.99 -14.32 0.59
N GLY A 85 -11.11 -15.40 -0.19
CA GLY A 85 -10.00 -16.01 -0.92
C GLY A 85 -9.54 -17.35 -0.36
N VAL A 86 -8.23 -17.52 -0.18
CA VAL A 86 -7.65 -18.79 0.28
C VAL A 86 -8.07 -19.09 1.71
N SER A 87 -8.66 -20.28 1.93
CA SER A 87 -9.05 -20.71 3.27
C SER A 87 -7.82 -20.98 4.15
N THR A 88 -7.80 -20.39 5.34
CA THR A 88 -6.78 -20.56 6.37
C THR A 88 -7.41 -20.84 7.73
N SER A 89 -6.62 -20.94 8.79
CA SER A 89 -7.16 -21.02 10.16
C SER A 89 -7.84 -19.73 10.61
N ASN A 90 -7.46 -18.57 10.06
CA ASN A 90 -8.03 -17.27 10.43
C ASN A 90 -9.19 -16.86 9.52
N CYS A 91 -9.13 -17.22 8.23
CA CYS A 91 -10.14 -16.88 7.24
C CYS A 91 -10.76 -18.14 6.65
N ASN A 92 -11.98 -18.47 7.08
CA ASN A 92 -12.77 -19.59 6.57
C ASN A 92 -14.24 -19.42 6.99
N SER A 93 -15.12 -20.28 6.46
CA SER A 93 -16.56 -20.25 6.76
C SER A 93 -16.95 -20.48 8.23
N ARG A 94 -16.01 -20.88 9.10
CA ARG A 94 -16.25 -21.00 10.56
C ARG A 94 -15.87 -19.74 11.32
N THR A 95 -14.88 -18.99 10.84
CA THR A 95 -14.42 -17.74 11.48
C THR A 95 -15.20 -16.54 10.96
N ASP A 96 -15.50 -16.51 9.67
CA ASP A 96 -16.22 -15.43 8.98
C ASP A 96 -17.58 -15.91 8.45
N PRO A 97 -18.71 -15.36 8.95
CA PRO A 97 -20.05 -15.67 8.45
C PRO A 97 -20.31 -15.30 6.98
N TRP A 98 -19.52 -14.38 6.42
CA TRP A 98 -19.66 -13.86 5.05
C TRP A 98 -18.60 -14.38 4.08
N TYR A 99 -17.70 -15.24 4.56
CA TYR A 99 -16.59 -15.80 3.80
C TYR A 99 -16.99 -16.34 2.43
N GLN A 100 -16.21 -15.95 1.42
CA GLN A 100 -16.17 -16.56 0.11
C GLN A 100 -14.81 -17.20 -0.17
N PRO A 101 -14.78 -18.36 -0.86
CA PRO A 101 -13.53 -19.05 -1.16
C PRO A 101 -12.70 -18.40 -2.28
N GLN A 102 -13.06 -17.19 -2.70
CA GLN A 102 -12.48 -16.50 -3.85
C GLN A 102 -12.50 -15.00 -3.62
N THR A 103 -11.38 -14.33 -3.91
CA THR A 103 -11.38 -12.89 -4.13
C THR A 103 -11.81 -12.57 -5.56
N ALA A 104 -12.32 -11.36 -5.83
CA ALA A 104 -12.71 -10.96 -7.19
C ALA A 104 -11.55 -11.05 -8.20
N TYR A 105 -10.31 -10.85 -7.75
CA TYR A 105 -9.11 -10.91 -8.60
C TYR A 105 -8.11 -11.97 -8.15
N ARG A 106 -7.25 -12.38 -9.09
CA ARG A 106 -6.22 -13.39 -8.89
C ARG A 106 -4.84 -12.75 -8.75
N THR A 107 -4.00 -13.43 -7.99
CA THR A 107 -2.56 -13.16 -7.84
C THR A 107 -1.81 -13.38 -9.17
N SER A 108 -0.54 -12.99 -9.21
CA SER A 108 0.31 -13.22 -10.39
C SER A 108 0.54 -14.71 -10.71
N LYS A 109 0.25 -15.60 -9.75
CA LYS A 109 0.34 -17.07 -9.87
C LYS A 109 -0.99 -17.72 -10.26
N GLY A 110 -2.05 -16.94 -10.48
CA GLY A 110 -3.37 -17.42 -10.91
C GLY A 110 -4.27 -17.96 -9.79
N GLY A 111 -3.80 -18.01 -8.54
CA GLY A 111 -4.64 -18.30 -7.36
C GLY A 111 -5.32 -17.04 -6.80
N TYR A 112 -6.28 -17.22 -5.90
CA TYR A 112 -6.89 -16.12 -5.14
C TYR A 112 -5.94 -15.59 -4.06
N PHE A 113 -6.20 -14.39 -3.57
CA PHE A 113 -5.41 -13.81 -2.48
C PHE A 113 -5.67 -14.55 -1.16
N GLN A 114 -4.69 -14.51 -0.26
CA GLN A 114 -4.82 -15.05 1.10
C GLN A 114 -4.93 -13.87 2.07
N SER A 115 -6.12 -13.62 2.61
CA SER A 115 -6.41 -12.41 3.38
C SER A 115 -5.55 -12.22 4.64
N ASP A 116 -5.18 -13.30 5.35
CA ASP A 116 -4.34 -13.21 6.55
C ASP A 116 -2.83 -13.08 6.28
N ALA A 117 -2.43 -13.09 5.01
CA ALA A 117 -1.04 -12.93 4.59
C ALA A 117 -0.79 -11.72 3.68
N THR A 118 -1.68 -11.41 2.74
CA THR A 118 -1.46 -10.37 1.72
C THR A 118 -2.19 -9.08 2.06
N HIS A 119 -1.51 -7.94 1.96
CA HIS A 119 -2.12 -6.62 2.12
C HIS A 119 -2.99 -6.27 0.92
N PHE A 120 -4.31 -6.39 1.07
CA PHE A 120 -5.26 -5.89 0.09
C PHE A 120 -6.36 -5.02 0.70
N PHE A 121 -7.03 -4.27 -0.18
CA PHE A 121 -8.24 -3.49 0.12
C PHE A 121 -9.31 -3.75 -0.95
N VAL A 122 -10.53 -3.35 -0.61
CA VAL A 122 -11.73 -3.59 -1.41
C VAL A 122 -12.26 -2.29 -1.99
N ILE A 123 -12.72 -2.34 -3.24
CA ILE A 123 -13.43 -1.21 -3.88
C ILE A 123 -14.87 -1.64 -4.15
N PRO A 124 -15.88 -0.77 -3.93
CA PRO A 124 -17.26 -1.09 -4.27
C PRO A 124 -17.40 -1.45 -5.75
N ALA A 125 -18.28 -2.40 -6.06
CA ALA A 125 -18.59 -2.73 -7.45
C ALA A 125 -18.97 -1.47 -8.26
N SER A 126 -18.45 -1.39 -9.48
CA SER A 126 -18.69 -0.25 -10.37
C SER A 126 -20.20 -0.05 -10.59
N SER A 127 -20.65 1.18 -10.47
CA SER A 127 -22.07 1.56 -10.59
C SER A 127 -22.20 2.99 -11.11
N SER A 128 -23.44 3.51 -11.17
CA SER A 128 -23.69 4.92 -11.46
C SER A 128 -23.07 5.88 -10.45
N ARG A 129 -22.70 5.41 -9.25
CA ARG A 129 -22.05 6.23 -8.22
C ARG A 129 -20.57 6.46 -8.51
N PHE A 130 -19.85 5.41 -8.88
CA PHE A 130 -18.44 5.45 -9.22
C PHE A 130 -18.09 4.19 -10.03
N SER A 131 -17.23 4.35 -11.02
CA SER A 131 -16.68 3.26 -11.83
C SER A 131 -15.17 3.28 -11.68
N TYR A 132 -14.62 2.31 -10.94
CA TYR A 132 -13.18 2.23 -10.72
C TYR A 132 -12.42 1.99 -12.03
N SER A 133 -13.02 1.25 -12.96
CA SER A 133 -12.43 1.00 -14.28
C SER A 133 -12.35 2.30 -15.11
N SER A 134 -13.42 3.10 -15.13
CA SER A 134 -13.43 4.41 -15.79
C SER A 134 -12.50 5.42 -15.13
N ALA A 135 -12.24 5.25 -13.83
CA ALA A 135 -11.26 6.03 -13.07
C ALA A 135 -9.79 5.59 -13.34
N GLY A 136 -9.56 4.58 -14.19
CA GLY A 136 -8.23 4.06 -14.48
C GLY A 136 -7.63 3.23 -13.34
N ILE A 137 -8.46 2.79 -12.39
CA ILE A 137 -8.08 1.87 -11.32
C ILE A 137 -8.32 0.45 -11.84
N ARG A 138 -7.24 -0.34 -11.89
CA ARG A 138 -7.27 -1.74 -12.33
C ARG A 138 -6.94 -2.68 -11.16
N PRO A 139 -7.27 -3.98 -11.25
CA PRO A 139 -6.84 -4.97 -10.26
C PRO A 139 -5.36 -4.86 -9.95
N GLY A 140 -4.99 -5.00 -8.68
CA GLY A 140 -3.62 -4.85 -8.20
C GLY A 140 -3.16 -3.40 -8.02
N THR A 141 -4.01 -2.39 -8.27
CA THR A 141 -3.63 -0.97 -8.03
C THR A 141 -3.32 -0.77 -6.56
N VAL A 142 -2.18 -0.14 -6.26
CA VAL A 142 -1.76 0.14 -4.87
C VAL A 142 -2.52 1.30 -4.27
N ALA A 143 -2.76 1.20 -2.96
CA ALA A 143 -3.25 2.27 -2.12
C ALA A 143 -2.41 2.39 -0.84
N ALA A 144 -2.35 3.59 -0.27
CA ALA A 144 -2.02 3.77 1.14
C ALA A 144 -3.31 3.63 1.96
N VAL A 145 -3.31 2.78 2.97
CA VAL A 145 -4.38 2.64 3.96
C VAL A 145 -3.83 3.16 5.28
N ILE A 146 -4.52 4.12 5.88
CA ILE A 146 -4.00 4.92 6.99
C ILE A 146 -4.95 4.85 8.17
N TYR A 147 -4.42 4.51 9.34
CA TYR A 147 -5.17 4.51 10.60
C TYR A 147 -4.25 4.86 11.77
N ARG A 148 -4.66 5.80 12.62
CA ARG A 148 -3.92 6.23 13.84
C ARG A 148 -2.41 6.48 13.63
N GLY A 149 -2.05 7.06 12.49
CA GLY A 149 -0.66 7.38 12.14
C GLY A 149 0.13 6.23 11.50
N ALA A 150 -0.40 5.01 11.49
CA ALA A 150 0.15 3.91 10.72
C ALA A 150 -0.23 4.03 9.23
N VAL A 151 0.68 3.59 8.36
CA VAL A 151 0.47 3.49 6.92
C VAL A 151 0.80 2.07 6.50
N VAL A 152 -0.17 1.37 5.92
CA VAL A 152 0.03 0.09 5.24
C VAL A 152 -0.31 0.28 3.77
N TYR A 153 0.58 -0.19 2.89
CA TYR A 153 0.28 -0.21 1.47
C TYR A 153 -0.40 -1.52 1.10
N ALA A 154 -1.47 -1.43 0.33
CA ALA A 154 -2.31 -2.58 -0.02
C ALA A 154 -2.68 -2.53 -1.50
N VAL A 155 -3.00 -3.68 -2.10
CA VAL A 155 -3.48 -3.76 -3.49
C VAL A 155 -4.99 -3.90 -3.56
N PHE A 156 -5.60 -3.39 -4.64
CA PHE A 156 -7.00 -3.66 -4.95
C PHE A 156 -7.16 -5.12 -5.40
N ALA A 157 -7.70 -5.98 -4.54
CA ALA A 157 -7.80 -7.43 -4.79
C ALA A 157 -9.25 -7.95 -4.82
N ASP A 158 -10.18 -7.25 -4.18
CA ASP A 158 -11.57 -7.68 -4.10
C ASP A 158 -12.58 -6.56 -4.35
N VAL A 159 -13.81 -6.94 -4.68
CA VAL A 159 -14.90 -6.04 -5.03
C VAL A 159 -16.10 -6.29 -4.12
N GLY A 160 -16.41 -5.29 -3.30
CA GLY A 160 -17.53 -5.33 -2.37
C GLY A 160 -18.86 -4.89 -3.02
N PRO A 161 -19.95 -4.85 -2.23
CA PRO A 161 -21.25 -4.35 -2.70
C PRO A 161 -21.15 -2.94 -3.30
N SER A 162 -21.95 -2.64 -4.32
CA SER A 162 -21.89 -1.36 -5.07
C SER A 162 -22.24 -0.11 -4.25
N ASN A 163 -22.67 -0.27 -3.00
CA ASN A 163 -23.14 0.79 -2.11
C ASN A 163 -22.53 0.79 -0.70
N VAL A 164 -21.55 -0.08 -0.43
CA VAL A 164 -20.80 -0.19 0.83
C VAL A 164 -19.32 0.03 0.52
N ILE A 165 -18.58 0.72 1.39
CA ILE A 165 -17.16 1.03 1.20
C ILE A 165 -16.44 1.02 2.55
N GLY A 166 -15.19 0.57 2.56
CA GLY A 166 -14.38 0.52 3.77
C GLY A 166 -14.09 -0.91 4.19
N GLU A 167 -13.50 -1.72 3.31
CA GLU A 167 -13.12 -3.09 3.66
C GLU A 167 -11.64 -3.33 3.29
N ALA A 168 -10.96 -4.16 4.07
CA ALA A 168 -9.59 -4.58 3.80
C ALA A 168 -9.27 -5.95 4.39
N SER A 169 -8.21 -6.56 3.87
CA SER A 169 -7.76 -7.89 4.33
C SER A 169 -7.44 -7.93 5.82
N TYR A 170 -7.53 -9.14 6.40
CA TYR A 170 -7.05 -9.45 7.74
C TYR A 170 -5.62 -8.94 7.97
N ALA A 171 -4.71 -9.18 7.03
CA ALA A 171 -3.31 -8.75 7.13
C ALA A 171 -3.18 -7.22 7.17
N THR A 172 -3.94 -6.51 6.33
CA THR A 172 -3.96 -5.03 6.33
C THR A 172 -4.43 -4.50 7.68
N ALA A 173 -5.53 -5.04 8.22
CA ALA A 173 -6.08 -4.62 9.50
C ALA A 173 -5.09 -4.87 10.66
N ARG A 174 -4.51 -6.08 10.72
CA ARG A 174 -3.51 -6.46 11.73
C ARG A 174 -2.34 -5.46 11.75
N ASP A 175 -1.80 -5.15 10.58
CA ASP A 175 -0.59 -4.31 10.48
C ASP A 175 -0.89 -2.81 10.63
N LEU A 176 -2.17 -2.41 10.55
CA LEU A 176 -2.66 -1.09 10.97
C LEU A 176 -2.95 -0.99 12.47
N GLY A 177 -2.90 -2.11 13.21
CA GLY A 177 -3.31 -2.17 14.62
C GLY A 177 -4.84 -2.14 14.82
N ILE A 178 -5.59 -2.59 13.83
CA ILE A 178 -7.04 -2.84 13.90
C ILE A 178 -7.24 -4.31 14.25
N ASN A 179 -8.27 -4.64 15.06
CA ASN A 179 -8.60 -6.03 15.35
C ASN A 179 -8.97 -6.74 14.04
N PRO A 180 -8.21 -7.76 13.59
CA PRO A 180 -8.43 -8.37 12.29
C PRO A 180 -9.47 -9.52 12.33
N ASP A 181 -10.12 -9.76 13.47
CA ASP A 181 -11.17 -10.78 13.55
C ASP A 181 -12.33 -10.46 12.58
N PRO A 182 -12.69 -11.33 11.64
CA PRO A 182 -13.71 -11.02 10.63
C PRO A 182 -15.14 -10.93 11.17
N ARG A 183 -15.38 -11.43 12.39
CA ARG A 183 -16.70 -11.41 13.01
C ARG A 183 -16.88 -10.25 13.99
N TYR A 184 -15.80 -9.87 14.68
CA TYR A 184 -15.87 -8.93 15.79
C TYR A 184 -14.83 -7.79 15.71
N GLY A 185 -14.00 -7.81 14.67
CA GLY A 185 -12.94 -6.84 14.44
C GLY A 185 -13.40 -5.64 13.64
N GLY A 186 -12.43 -5.01 12.98
CA GLY A 186 -12.62 -3.77 12.25
C GLY A 186 -12.61 -2.53 13.14
N VAL A 187 -13.00 -1.41 12.55
CA VAL A 187 -13.17 -0.13 13.25
C VAL A 187 -14.26 0.70 12.58
N GLU A 188 -15.13 1.32 13.37
CA GLU A 188 -16.30 2.07 12.86
C GLU A 188 -15.97 3.36 12.08
N SER A 189 -14.74 3.88 12.20
CA SER A 189 -14.29 5.06 11.45
C SER A 189 -12.80 5.31 11.59
N GLY A 190 -12.27 6.22 10.77
CA GLY A 190 -10.94 6.79 10.94
C GLY A 190 -9.89 6.22 9.99
N VAL A 191 -10.30 5.33 9.09
CA VAL A 191 -9.42 4.78 8.06
C VAL A 191 -9.50 5.68 6.83
N THR A 192 -8.35 6.05 6.27
CA THR A 192 -8.26 6.74 4.99
C THR A 192 -7.58 5.85 3.97
N TYR A 193 -8.22 5.68 2.82
CA TYR A 193 -7.73 4.92 1.69
C TYR A 193 -7.32 5.92 0.60
N ILE A 194 -6.10 5.84 0.09
CA ILE A 194 -5.57 6.71 -0.96
C ILE A 194 -5.00 5.85 -2.08
N ILE A 195 -5.70 5.80 -3.21
CA ILE A 195 -5.49 4.87 -4.30
C ILE A 195 -4.73 5.60 -5.40
N PHE A 196 -3.58 5.07 -5.80
CA PHE A 196 -2.70 5.70 -6.78
C PHE A 196 -2.90 5.07 -8.17
N LYS A 197 -3.74 5.68 -9.01
CA LYS A 197 -4.13 5.09 -10.31
C LYS A 197 -2.91 4.81 -11.19
N GLY A 198 -2.95 3.71 -11.95
CA GLY A 198 -1.85 3.30 -12.82
C GLY A 198 -0.66 2.63 -12.13
N ASN A 199 -0.62 2.57 -10.80
CA ASN A 199 0.47 1.95 -10.04
C ASN A 199 0.10 0.54 -9.59
N VAL A 200 0.72 -0.47 -10.20
CA VAL A 200 0.53 -1.89 -9.86
C VAL A 200 1.91 -2.50 -9.55
N PRO A 201 2.06 -3.25 -8.43
CA PRO A 201 3.30 -3.91 -8.10
C PRO A 201 3.48 -5.18 -8.92
N SER A 202 4.71 -5.70 -8.96
CA SER A 202 5.01 -6.99 -9.58
C SER A 202 5.99 -7.75 -8.68
N PRO A 203 5.61 -8.92 -8.13
CA PRO A 203 4.26 -9.52 -8.20
C PRO A 203 3.23 -8.75 -7.36
N VAL A 204 1.92 -8.98 -7.61
CA VAL A 204 0.82 -8.24 -6.96
C VAL A 204 0.52 -8.71 -5.54
N GLU A 205 0.95 -9.92 -5.18
CA GLU A 205 0.68 -10.54 -3.88
C GLU A 205 1.83 -10.41 -2.86
N ASP A 206 2.96 -9.82 -3.27
CA ASP A 206 4.14 -9.66 -2.41
C ASP A 206 4.09 -8.33 -1.65
N ASN A 207 3.92 -8.38 -0.33
CA ASN A 207 3.80 -7.18 0.50
C ASN A 207 5.03 -6.25 0.40
N GLY A 208 6.21 -6.78 0.08
CA GLY A 208 7.40 -5.98 -0.18
C GLY A 208 7.28 -5.15 -1.47
N ALA A 209 6.87 -5.78 -2.57
CA ALA A 209 6.59 -5.13 -3.84
C ALA A 209 5.43 -4.12 -3.73
N ILE A 210 4.37 -4.47 -2.98
CA ILE A 210 3.25 -3.58 -2.67
C ILE A 210 3.75 -2.34 -1.93
N THR A 211 4.56 -2.53 -0.89
CA THR A 211 5.14 -1.42 -0.10
C THR A 211 6.04 -0.54 -0.96
N ALA A 212 6.95 -1.13 -1.74
CA ALA A 212 7.86 -0.38 -2.59
C ALA A 212 7.11 0.45 -3.66
N LYS A 213 6.12 -0.17 -4.33
CA LYS A 213 5.34 0.50 -5.37
C LYS A 213 4.41 1.57 -4.78
N GLY A 214 3.77 1.27 -3.65
CA GLY A 214 2.90 2.19 -2.92
C GLY A 214 3.67 3.41 -2.39
N ALA A 215 4.82 3.22 -1.76
CA ALA A 215 5.66 4.30 -1.27
C ALA A 215 6.17 5.21 -2.39
N ALA A 216 6.60 4.62 -3.52
CA ALA A 216 7.00 5.39 -4.69
C ALA A 216 5.84 6.22 -5.26
N ALA A 217 4.65 5.62 -5.42
CA ALA A 217 3.47 6.30 -5.92
C ALA A 217 2.98 7.40 -4.96
N ALA A 218 3.06 7.16 -3.65
CA ALA A 218 2.70 8.14 -2.63
C ALA A 218 3.65 9.35 -2.61
N ASN A 219 4.95 9.11 -2.74
CA ASN A 219 5.95 10.16 -2.87
C ASN A 219 5.72 11.02 -4.13
N ALA A 220 5.50 10.34 -5.25
CA ALA A 220 5.27 11.00 -6.52
C ALA A 220 3.98 11.84 -6.47
N TRP A 221 2.89 11.27 -5.93
CA TRP A 221 1.64 12.00 -5.68
C TRP A 221 1.89 13.22 -4.81
N LEU A 222 2.58 13.13 -3.68
CA LEU A 222 2.89 14.28 -2.82
C LEU A 222 3.67 15.37 -3.55
N ASN A 223 4.66 14.97 -4.36
CA ASN A 223 5.50 15.86 -5.16
C ASN A 223 4.79 16.46 -6.38
N GLY A 224 3.51 16.15 -6.56
CA GLY A 224 2.66 16.78 -7.55
C GLY A 224 2.46 15.99 -8.83
N ASP A 225 3.00 14.76 -8.90
CA ASP A 225 2.87 13.81 -10.03
C ASP A 225 2.73 14.44 -11.43
#